data_AF-A0A6B3C2U8-F1
#
_entry.id   AF-A0A6B3C2U8-F1
#
_cell.length_a   1.000
_cell.length_b   1.000
_cell.length_c   1.000
_cell.angle_alpha   90.00
_cell.angle_beta   90.00
_cell.angle_gamma   90.00
#
_symmetry.space_group_name_H-M   'P 1'
#
loop_
_entity.id
_entity.type
_entity.pdbx_description
1 polymer ?
#
loop_
_entity_poly.entity_id
_entity_poly.type
_entity_poly.pdbx_seq_one_letter_code
_entity_poly.pdbx_strand_id
1 'polypeptide(L)' 'MSALSFKVLDLDFPAGSKNKTATLVTGESEALLVDAAFTRAD' A
#
# COMPACT_ATOMS: atom_id res chain seq x y z
N MET A 1 0.92 -13.12 -20.10
CA MET A 1 0.31 -12.32 -19.02
C MET A 1 1.22 -12.46 -17.81
N SER A 2 1.94 -11.42 -17.39
CA SER A 2 2.71 -11.47 -16.14
C SER A 2 1.74 -11.41 -14.95
N ALA A 3 1.94 -12.23 -13.93
CA ALA A 3 1.07 -12.30 -12.76
C ALA A 3 1.44 -11.18 -11.77
N LEU A 4 0.48 -10.32 -11.44
CA LEU A 4 0.65 -9.31 -10.40
C LEU A 4 0.47 -9.94 -9.01
N SER A 5 1.37 -9.62 -8.09
CA SER A 5 1.22 -9.99 -6.68
C SER A 5 0.67 -8.81 -5.89
N PHE A 6 -0.20 -9.08 -4.91
CA PHE A 6 -0.73 -8.06 -4.02
C PHE A 6 -0.52 -8.43 -2.56
N LYS A 7 -0.25 -7.42 -1.73
CA LYS A 7 -0.14 -7.52 -0.28
C LYS A 7 -0.94 -6.42 0.38
N VAL A 8 -1.86 -6.81 1.27
CA VAL A 8 -2.61 -5.87 2.12
C VAL A 8 -1.80 -5.62 3.38
N LEU A 9 -1.58 -4.35 3.68
CA LEU A 9 -0.86 -3.85 4.84
C LEU A 9 -1.86 -3.14 5.76
N ASP A 10 -1.84 -3.50 7.03
CA ASP A 10 -2.50 -2.72 8.07
C ASP A 10 -1.69 -1.44 8.32
N LEU A 11 -2.35 -0.28 8.33
CA LEU A 11 -1.73 1.04 8.52
C LEU A 11 -1.72 1.49 9.98
N ASP A 12 -2.07 0.59 10.91
CA ASP A 12 -1.86 0.76 12.34
C ASP A 12 -0.40 1.13 12.69
N PHE A 13 0.58 0.70 11.88
CA PHE A 13 2.01 1.07 11.99
C PHE A 13 2.69 0.92 10.61
N PRO A 14 3.45 1.90 10.07
CA PRO A 14 4.00 3.13 10.67
C PRO A 14 3.15 4.40 10.45
N ALA A 15 2.08 4.35 9.66
CA ALA A 15 1.24 5.52 9.36
C ALA A 15 0.34 5.93 10.55
N GLY A 16 0.14 5.04 11.53
CA GLY A 16 -0.65 5.30 12.73
C GLY A 16 -2.15 5.51 12.46
N SER A 17 -2.63 5.13 11.28
CA SER A 17 -4.00 5.35 10.84
C SER A 17 -4.84 4.11 11.13
N LYS A 18 -5.49 4.12 12.30
CA LYS A 18 -6.30 2.99 12.75
C LYS A 18 -7.41 2.64 11.76
N ASN A 19 -7.58 1.35 11.51
CA ASN A 19 -8.59 0.79 10.59
C ASN A 19 -8.42 1.22 9.12
N LYS A 20 -7.21 1.59 8.71
CA LYS A 20 -6.88 1.81 7.30
C LYS A 20 -5.93 0.76 6.78
N THR A 21 -5.97 0.52 5.48
CA THR A 21 -5.14 -0.48 4.82
C THR A 21 -4.49 0.10 3.58
N ALA A 22 -3.23 -0.26 3.33
CA ALA A 22 -2.57 -0.01 2.05
C ALA A 22 -2.45 -1.31 1.26
N THR A 23 -2.53 -1.22 -0.06
CA THR A 23 -2.27 -2.38 -0.92
C THR A 23 -1.01 -2.14 -1.73
N LEU A 24 -0.01 -2.99 -1.52
CA LEU A 24 1.19 -3.05 -2.36
C LEU A 24 0.92 -4.03 -3.51
N VAL A 25 0.96 -3.52 -4.73
CA VAL A 25 0.86 -4.31 -5.96
C VAL A 25 2.23 -4.35 -6.61
N THR A 26 2.77 -5.53 -6.90
CA THR A 26 4.08 -5.69 -7.53
C THR A 26 3.98 -6.53 -8.79
N GLY A 27 4.65 -6.08 -9.85
CA GLY A 27 5.01 -6.86 -11.02
C GLY A 27 6.50 -7.22 -11.01
N GLU A 28 7.00 -7.75 -12.12
CA GLU A 28 8.40 -8.18 -12.25
C GLU A 28 9.42 -7.04 -12.15
N SER A 29 9.04 -5.82 -12.54
CA SER A 29 9.94 -4.65 -12.57
C SER A 29 9.35 -3.40 -11.93
N GLU A 30 8.10 -3.47 -11.47
CA GLU A 30 7.37 -2.32 -10.95
C GLU A 30 6.63 -2.63 -9.66
N ALA A 31 6.44 -1.61 -8.85
CA ALA A 31 5.67 -1.68 -7.61
C ALA A 31 4.83 -0.41 -7.45
N LEU A 32 3.56 -0.59 -7.10
CA LEU A 32 2.60 0.47 -6.85
C LEU A 32 2.00 0.31 -5.45
N LEU A 33 2.02 1.39 -4.67
CA LEU A 33 1.36 1.44 -3.38
C LEU A 33 0.05 2.23 -3.50
N VAL A 34 -1.07 1.56 -3.22
CA VAL A 34 -2.42 2.12 -3.30
C VAL A 34 -2.96 2.39 -1.90
N ASP A 35 -3.60 3.54 -1.72
CA ASP A 35 -4.28 3.97 -0.48
C ASP A 35 -3.38 3.90 0.77
N ALA A 36 -2.15 4.40 0.64
CA ALA A 36 -1.16 4.43 1.72
C ALA A 36 -1.55 5.28 2.94
N ALA A 37 -2.77 5.83 2.96
CA ALA A 37 -3.30 6.78 3.94
C ALA A 37 -2.38 7.95 4.31
N PHE A 38 -1.40 8.28 3.48
CA PHE A 38 -0.61 9.50 3.63
C PHE A 38 -1.53 10.68 3.37
N THR A 39 -1.96 11.35 4.44
CA THR A 39 -2.45 12.72 4.32
C THR A 39 -1.28 13.59 3.89
N ARG A 40 -1.47 14.37 2.83
CA ARG A 40 -0.51 15.40 2.42
C ARG A 40 -0.31 16.34 3.61
N ALA A 41 0.90 16.37 4.16
CA ALA A 41 1.29 17.39 5.13
C ALA A 41 1.37 18.72 4.39
N ASP A 42 0.48 19.65 4.72
CA ASP A 42 0.59 21.06 4.33
C ASP A 42 1.62 21.78 5.22
#